data_AF-A0A5X6SRG4-F1
#
_entry.id   AF-A0A5X6SRG4-F1
#
_cell.length_a   1.000
_cell.length_b   1.000
_cell.length_c   1.000
_cell.angle_alpha   90.00
_cell.angle_beta   90.00
_cell.angle_gamma   90.00
#
_symmetry.space_group_name_H-M   'P 1'
#
loop_
_entity.id
_entity.type
_entity.pdbx_description
1 polymer ?
#
loop_
_entity_poly.entity_id
_entity_poly.type
_entity_poly.pdbx_seq_one_letter_code
_entity_poly.pdbx_strand_id
1 'polypeptide(L)'
;MSVLQVLHIPDERLRKVAKPVEEVNAEIQRIVDDMFETMYAEKGIGLAATQVDIHQRIIVIDVSENRDERLVLINPELLEKSGETGIEEGCLSIPEQRALVPRAEKVKIRALDRDGKPFELEADGLLAICIGLRLGNGKYCTLRLFFNQV
;
A
#
# COMPACT_ATOMS: atom_id res chain seq x y z
N MET A 1 17.26 -10.76 -3.73
CA MET A 1 16.31 -9.71 -3.32
C MET A 1 17.04 -8.78 -2.39
N SER A 2 16.70 -7.49 -2.46
CA SER A 2 17.38 -6.40 -1.75
C SER A 2 16.39 -5.58 -0.96
N VAL A 3 16.79 -5.16 0.25
CA VAL A 3 16.05 -4.18 1.04
C VAL A 3 16.26 -2.81 0.40
N LEU A 4 15.17 -2.17 -0.01
CA LEU A 4 15.16 -0.85 -0.61
C LEU A 4 15.15 0.22 0.49
N GLN A 5 15.72 1.39 0.20
CA GLN A 5 15.69 2.50 1.15
C GLN A 5 14.30 3.14 1.15
N VAL A 6 13.68 3.21 2.33
CA VAL A 6 12.41 3.91 2.51
C VAL A 6 12.65 5.42 2.65
N LEU A 7 11.90 6.21 1.88
CA LEU A 7 11.94 7.66 1.90
C LEU A 7 11.17 8.20 3.11
N HIS A 8 11.71 9.24 3.75
CA HIS A 8 11.09 9.93 4.88
C HIS A 8 10.72 11.38 4.53
N ILE A 9 9.66 11.92 5.13
CA ILE A 9 9.30 13.34 4.98
C ILE A 9 10.43 14.20 5.57
N PRO A 10 10.81 15.33 4.95
CA PRO A 10 10.11 16.10 3.91
C PRO A 10 10.47 15.80 2.44
N ASP A 11 10.89 14.58 2.10
CA ASP A 11 11.28 14.23 0.72
C ASP A 11 10.17 14.50 -0.33
N GLU A 12 10.48 15.34 -1.33
CA GLU A 12 9.56 15.74 -2.38
C GLU A 12 9.14 14.59 -3.30
N ARG A 13 9.96 13.53 -3.38
CA ARG A 13 9.67 12.35 -4.21
C ARG A 13 8.42 11.61 -3.74
N LEU A 14 8.09 11.69 -2.44
CA LEU A 14 6.85 11.15 -1.88
C LEU A 14 5.59 11.87 -2.40
N ARG A 15 5.72 13.07 -2.97
CA ARG A 15 4.62 13.86 -3.55
C ARG A 15 4.42 13.59 -5.05
N LYS A 16 5.32 12.85 -5.69
CA LYS A 16 5.21 12.55 -7.13
C LYS A 16 4.04 11.60 -7.40
N VAL A 17 3.31 11.90 -8.48
CA VAL A 17 2.19 11.07 -8.95
C VAL A 17 2.75 9.79 -9.57
N ALA A 18 2.30 8.64 -9.09
CA ALA A 18 2.71 7.35 -9.64
C ALA A 18 1.99 7.04 -10.96
N LYS A 19 2.76 6.57 -11.93
CA LYS A 19 2.26 6.14 -13.24
C LYS A 19 1.64 4.74 -13.16
N PRO A 20 0.60 4.45 -13.96
CA PRO A 20 0.10 3.09 -14.07
C PRO A 20 1.18 2.16 -14.63
N VAL A 21 1.14 0.90 -14.20
CA VAL A 21 1.96 -0.19 -14.77
C VAL A 21 1.28 -0.65 -16.06
N GLU A 22 1.97 -0.54 -17.19
CA GLU A 22 1.40 -0.94 -18.50
C GLU A 22 1.41 -2.47 -18.67
N GLU A 23 2.48 -3.12 -18.23
CA GLU A 23 2.67 -4.56 -18.34
C GLU A 23 3.34 -5.11 -17.08
N VAL A 24 2.81 -6.21 -16.55
CA VAL A 24 3.41 -6.93 -15.42
C VAL A 24 4.45 -7.90 -15.96
N ASN A 25 5.70 -7.42 -16.02
CA ASN A 25 6.85 -8.20 -16.50
C ASN A 25 7.72 -8.71 -15.33
N ALA A 26 8.82 -9.38 -15.66
CA ALA A 26 9.77 -9.90 -14.67
C ALA A 26 10.41 -8.80 -13.80
N GLU A 27 10.51 -7.56 -14.28
CA GLU A 27 11.00 -6.42 -13.49
C GLU A 27 9.98 -6.02 -12.43
N ILE A 28 8.69 -5.92 -12.80
CA ILE A 28 7.62 -5.63 -11.84
C ILE A 28 7.54 -6.70 -10.76
N GLN A 29 7.70 -7.97 -11.11
CA GLN A 29 7.73 -9.06 -10.12
C GLN A 29 8.91 -8.93 -9.15
N ARG A 30 10.09 -8.54 -9.63
CA ARG A 30 11.26 -8.27 -8.77
C ARG A 30 11.01 -7.08 -7.85
N ILE A 31 10.41 -6.01 -8.36
CA ILE A 31 10.04 -4.84 -7.55
C ILE A 31 9.08 -5.24 -6.44
N VAL A 32 8.06 -6.05 -6.74
CA VAL A 32 7.12 -6.57 -5.75
C VAL A 32 7.84 -7.38 -4.67
N ASP A 33 8.76 -8.26 -5.06
CA ASP A 33 9.57 -9.04 -4.12
C ASP A 33 10.43 -8.16 -3.20
N ASP A 34 11.18 -7.21 -3.77
CA ASP A 34 12.01 -6.29 -3.01
C ASP A 34 11.15 -5.38 -2.10
N MET A 35 9.93 -5.02 -2.52
CA MET A 35 8.98 -4.29 -1.69
C MET A 35 8.49 -5.10 -0.48
N PHE A 36 8.21 -6.40 -0.64
CA PHE A 36 7.86 -7.26 0.50
C PHE A 36 9.02 -7.39 1.49
N GLU A 37 10.24 -7.65 1.00
CA GLU A 37 11.44 -7.71 1.84
C GLU A 37 11.65 -6.41 2.63
N THR A 38 11.49 -5.27 1.97
CA THR A 38 11.59 -3.95 2.59
C THR A 38 10.50 -3.73 3.65
N MET A 39 9.25 -4.06 3.31
CA MET A 39 8.12 -3.96 4.22
C MET A 39 8.35 -4.80 5.48
N TYR A 40 8.85 -6.03 5.32
CA TYR A 40 9.13 -6.93 6.42
C TYR A 40 10.31 -6.49 7.29
N ALA A 41 11.37 -5.95 6.68
CA ALA A 41 12.53 -5.38 7.38
C ALA A 41 12.13 -4.18 8.25
N GLU A 42 11.25 -3.34 7.73
CA GLU A 42 10.72 -2.16 8.41
C GLU A 42 9.50 -2.47 9.32
N LYS A 43 9.18 -3.76 9.51
CA LYS A 43 8.04 -4.25 10.31
C LYS A 43 6.68 -3.67 9.92
N GLY A 44 6.52 -3.32 8.63
CA GLY A 44 5.28 -2.86 8.01
C GLY A 44 4.30 -3.97 7.69
N ILE A 45 3.03 -3.55 7.57
CA ILE A 45 1.91 -4.36 7.04
C ILE A 45 1.51 -3.94 5.62
N GLY A 46 2.17 -2.92 5.07
CA GLY A 46 2.02 -2.53 3.68
C GLY A 46 3.11 -1.55 3.23
N LEU A 47 3.36 -1.50 1.92
CA LEU A 47 4.37 -0.62 1.31
C LEU A 47 3.95 -0.16 -0.10
N ALA A 48 4.20 1.11 -0.39
CA ALA A 48 4.06 1.68 -1.73
C ALA A 48 5.39 1.67 -2.45
N ALA A 49 5.34 1.44 -3.76
CA ALA A 49 6.50 1.64 -4.62
C ALA A 49 7.09 3.07 -4.50
N THR A 50 6.24 4.10 -4.35
CA THR A 50 6.69 5.49 -4.21
C THR A 50 7.51 5.76 -2.95
N GLN A 51 7.32 4.97 -1.89
CA GLN A 51 8.11 5.09 -0.66
C GLN A 51 9.53 4.56 -0.83
N VAL A 52 9.79 3.79 -1.88
CA VAL A 52 11.12 3.25 -2.23
C VAL A 52 11.62 3.86 -3.54
N ASP A 53 11.18 5.09 -3.84
CA ASP A 53 11.54 5.87 -5.05
C ASP A 53 11.13 5.23 -6.39
N ILE A 54 10.13 4.35 -6.37
CA ILE A 54 9.57 3.74 -7.58
C ILE A 54 8.19 4.36 -7.84
N HIS A 55 8.10 5.25 -8.83
CA HIS A 55 6.88 6.00 -9.12
C HIS A 55 5.88 5.22 -10.01
N GLN A 56 5.59 3.98 -9.62
CA GLN A 56 4.59 3.11 -10.26
C GLN A 56 3.44 2.78 -9.29
N ARG A 57 2.24 2.51 -9.83
CA ARG A 57 1.05 2.17 -9.05
C ARG A 57 1.10 0.72 -8.58
N ILE A 58 2.02 0.44 -7.65
CA ILE A 58 2.21 -0.87 -7.04
C ILE A 58 2.11 -0.73 -5.52
N ILE A 59 1.47 -1.72 -4.90
CA ILE A 59 1.27 -1.81 -3.46
C ILE A 59 1.44 -3.26 -3.08
N VAL A 60 2.15 -3.48 -1.98
CA VAL A 60 2.16 -4.75 -1.28
C VAL A 60 1.52 -4.56 0.09
N ILE A 61 0.73 -5.52 0.51
CA ILE A 61 0.03 -5.55 1.79
C ILE A 61 0.17 -6.95 2.36
N ASP A 62 0.41 -7.04 3.66
CA ASP A 62 0.37 -8.29 4.41
C ASP A 62 -0.04 -7.97 5.83
N VAL A 63 -1.28 -8.31 6.17
CA VAL A 63 -1.87 -8.06 7.50
C VAL A 63 -1.85 -9.30 8.39
N SER A 64 -1.36 -10.43 7.86
CA SER A 64 -1.33 -11.69 8.59
C SER A 64 -0.23 -11.69 9.65
N GLU A 65 -0.49 -12.28 10.81
CA GLU A 65 0.52 -12.41 11.87
C GLU A 65 1.69 -13.30 11.43
N ASN A 66 1.40 -14.31 10.59
CA ASN A 66 2.39 -15.28 10.09
C ASN A 66 3.08 -14.85 8.78
N ARG A 67 2.71 -13.69 8.20
CA ARG A 67 3.24 -13.18 6.94
C ARG A 67 3.04 -14.13 5.75
N ASP A 68 1.90 -14.83 5.74
CA ASP A 68 1.48 -15.80 4.74
C ASP A 68 0.43 -15.25 3.77
N GLU A 69 -0.24 -14.14 4.10
CA GLU A 69 -1.26 -13.51 3.26
C GLU A 69 -0.72 -12.31 2.45
N ARG A 70 0.18 -12.60 1.52
CA ARG A 70 0.76 -11.60 0.61
C ARG A 70 -0.27 -11.11 -0.42
N LEU A 71 -0.73 -9.88 -0.25
CA LEU A 71 -1.60 -9.20 -1.21
C LEU A 71 -0.81 -8.21 -2.06
N VAL A 72 -0.93 -8.33 -3.38
CA VAL A 72 -0.32 -7.43 -4.36
C VAL A 72 -1.41 -6.71 -5.12
N LEU A 73 -1.33 -5.38 -5.12
CA LEU A 73 -2.28 -4.51 -5.82
C LEU A 73 -1.53 -3.66 -6.84
N ILE A 74 -1.63 -4.04 -8.11
CA ILE A 74 -1.10 -3.27 -9.24
C ILE A 74 -2.27 -2.51 -9.89
N ASN A 75 -2.07 -1.23 -10.19
CA ASN A 75 -3.10 -0.34 -10.73
C ASN A 75 -4.46 -0.40 -10.00
N PRO A 76 -4.51 -0.36 -8.66
CA PRO A 76 -5.77 -0.48 -7.96
C PRO A 76 -6.71 0.70 -8.25
N GLU A 77 -7.99 0.40 -8.33
CA GLU A 77 -9.10 1.31 -8.55
C GLU A 77 -10.17 1.06 -7.48
N LEU A 78 -10.72 2.13 -6.88
CA LEU A 78 -11.80 2.03 -5.90
C LEU A 78 -13.13 1.98 -6.63
N LEU A 79 -13.86 0.89 -6.47
CA LEU A 79 -15.19 0.72 -7.05
C LEU A 79 -16.25 1.25 -6.09
N GLU A 80 -16.21 0.80 -4.84
CA GLU A 80 -17.22 1.15 -3.82
C GLU A 80 -16.56 1.33 -2.46
N LYS A 81 -17.18 2.18 -1.62
CA LYS A 81 -16.82 2.32 -0.20
C LYS A 81 -18.08 2.54 0.62
N SER A 82 -18.15 1.91 1.78
CA SER A 82 -19.30 2.04 2.69
C SER A 82 -18.87 1.94 4.16
N GLY A 83 -19.71 2.48 5.03
CA GLY A 83 -19.43 2.60 6.46
C GLY A 83 -18.41 3.69 6.80
N GLU A 84 -18.30 3.99 8.09
CA GLU A 84 -17.31 4.91 8.63
C GLU A 84 -16.68 4.26 9.86
N THR A 85 -15.37 4.21 9.87
CA THR A 85 -14.55 3.73 10.99
C THR A 85 -13.41 4.71 11.22
N GLY A 86 -12.73 4.60 12.35
CA GLY A 86 -11.60 5.46 12.69
C GLY A 86 -10.56 4.65 13.43
N ILE A 87 -9.30 4.78 13.02
CA ILE A 87 -8.23 4.02 13.63
C ILE A 87 -6.95 4.87 13.68
N GLU A 88 -6.09 4.63 14.68
CA GLU A 88 -4.83 5.37 14.86
C GLU A 88 -3.75 4.91 13.88
N GLU A 89 -3.56 5.64 12.78
CA GLU A 89 -2.60 5.34 11.73
C GLU A 89 -1.25 6.06 11.96
N GLY A 90 -0.15 5.37 11.69
CA GLY A 90 1.21 5.92 11.56
C GLY A 90 1.70 5.98 10.11
N CYS A 91 3.00 6.20 9.88
CA CYS A 91 3.62 6.22 8.54
C CYS A 91 5.09 5.76 8.59
N LEU A 92 5.56 4.86 7.71
CA LEU A 92 7.00 4.51 7.63
C LEU A 92 7.84 5.77 7.36
N SER A 93 7.28 6.67 6.56
CA SER A 93 7.92 7.93 6.20
C SER A 93 7.82 9.00 7.30
N ILE A 94 7.09 8.76 8.41
CA ILE A 94 6.94 9.65 9.58
C ILE A 94 6.85 8.80 10.88
N PRO A 95 7.95 8.20 11.35
CA PRO A 95 7.92 7.17 12.40
C PRO A 95 7.38 7.66 13.76
N GLU A 96 7.49 8.94 14.06
CA GLU A 96 7.16 9.50 15.39
C GLU A 96 5.71 10.01 15.52
N GLN A 97 4.88 9.90 14.47
CA GLN A 97 3.52 10.45 14.49
C GLN A 97 2.47 9.36 14.26
N ARG A 98 1.45 9.37 15.12
CA ARG A 98 0.20 8.63 14.95
C ARG A 98 -0.96 9.60 14.98
N ALA A 99 -1.99 9.33 14.17
CA ALA A 99 -3.19 10.14 14.13
C ALA A 99 -4.41 9.26 13.92
N LEU A 100 -5.52 9.58 14.59
CA LEU A 100 -6.81 8.98 14.30
C LEU A 100 -7.28 9.47 12.93
N VAL A 101 -7.48 8.54 11.99
CA VAL A 101 -7.93 8.90 10.63
C VAL A 101 -9.28 8.24 10.33
N PRO A 102 -10.29 9.01 9.88
CA PRO A 102 -11.55 8.44 9.44
C PRO A 102 -11.38 7.67 8.12
N ARG A 103 -11.97 6.48 8.07
CA ARG A 103 -11.88 5.51 6.98
C ARG A 103 -13.22 4.90 6.67
N ALA A 104 -13.34 4.32 5.48
CA ALA A 104 -14.48 3.47 5.16
C ALA A 104 -14.30 2.12 5.86
N GLU A 105 -15.38 1.60 6.44
CA GLU A 105 -15.38 0.29 7.09
C GLU A 105 -15.19 -0.84 6.07
N LYS A 106 -15.75 -0.64 4.86
CA LYS A 106 -15.70 -1.60 3.76
C LYS A 106 -15.33 -0.90 2.46
N VAL A 107 -14.51 -1.57 1.66
CA VAL A 107 -14.10 -1.10 0.33
C VAL A 107 -14.14 -2.23 -0.68
N LYS A 108 -14.56 -1.91 -1.88
CA LYS A 108 -14.45 -2.78 -3.04
C LYS A 108 -13.46 -2.17 -4.01
N ILE A 109 -12.44 -2.94 -4.38
CA ILE A 109 -11.43 -2.51 -5.32
C ILE A 109 -11.32 -3.45 -6.51
N ARG A 110 -10.80 -2.92 -7.61
CA ARG A 110 -10.30 -3.70 -8.74
C ARG A 110 -8.79 -3.46 -8.85
N ALA A 111 -8.01 -4.51 -9.03
CA ALA A 111 -6.57 -4.39 -9.23
C ALA A 111 -6.06 -5.52 -10.14
N LEU A 112 -4.80 -5.43 -10.55
CA LEU A 112 -4.05 -6.53 -11.15
C LEU A 112 -3.22 -7.22 -10.05
N ASP A 113 -3.16 -8.55 -10.10
CA ASP A 113 -2.33 -9.35 -9.21
C ASP A 113 -0.85 -9.36 -9.65
N ARG A 114 -0.02 -10.13 -8.93
CA ARG A 114 1.41 -10.32 -9.25
C ARG A 114 1.65 -10.88 -10.66
N ASP A 115 0.70 -11.61 -11.23
CA ASP A 115 0.77 -12.19 -12.57
C ASP A 115 0.13 -11.26 -13.62
N GLY A 116 -0.37 -10.08 -13.23
CA GLY A 116 -1.08 -9.15 -14.10
C GLY A 116 -2.52 -9.54 -14.40
N LYS A 117 -3.10 -10.52 -13.67
CA LYS A 117 -4.51 -10.89 -13.85
C LYS A 117 -5.40 -9.92 -13.10
N PRO A 118 -6.47 -9.40 -13.74
CA PRO A 118 -7.42 -8.53 -13.07
C PRO A 118 -8.25 -9.33 -12.07
N PHE A 119 -8.44 -8.76 -10.88
CA PHE A 119 -9.33 -9.28 -9.87
C PHE A 119 -10.06 -8.16 -9.14
N GLU A 120 -11.18 -8.50 -8.52
CA GLU A 120 -11.90 -7.63 -7.61
C GLU A 120 -11.78 -8.19 -6.20
N LEU A 121 -11.61 -7.30 -5.23
CA LEU A 121 -11.49 -7.64 -3.82
C LEU A 121 -12.43 -6.76 -3.02
N GLU A 122 -13.30 -7.40 -2.26
CA GLU A 122 -14.06 -6.77 -1.19
C GLU A 122 -13.27 -6.99 0.10
N ALA A 123 -12.94 -5.88 0.76
CA ALA A 123 -12.22 -5.90 2.02
C ALA A 123 -13.03 -5.12 3.06
N ASP A 124 -12.94 -5.59 4.31
CA ASP A 124 -13.50 -4.96 5.49
C ASP A 124 -12.42 -4.79 6.59
N GLY A 125 -12.74 -4.03 7.63
CA GLY A 125 -11.89 -3.87 8.81
C GLY A 125 -10.49 -3.35 8.49
N LEU A 126 -9.46 -4.01 9.03
CA LEU A 126 -8.07 -3.57 8.88
C LEU A 126 -7.60 -3.60 7.42
N LEU A 127 -8.04 -4.58 6.64
CA LEU A 127 -7.69 -4.68 5.23
C LEU A 127 -8.34 -3.55 4.42
N ALA A 128 -9.61 -3.22 4.72
CA ALA A 128 -10.29 -2.07 4.11
C ALA A 128 -9.62 -0.75 4.44
N ILE A 129 -9.14 -0.59 5.67
CA ILE A 129 -8.37 0.58 6.08
C ILE A 129 -7.06 0.67 5.28
N CYS A 130 -6.30 -0.43 5.19
CA CYS A 130 -5.03 -0.49 4.47
C CYS A 130 -5.20 -0.19 2.97
N ILE A 131 -6.28 -0.67 2.36
CA ILE A 131 -6.62 -0.44 0.95
C ILE A 131 -7.20 0.97 0.73
N GLY A 132 -8.15 1.38 1.57
CA GLY A 132 -8.89 2.64 1.50
C GLY A 132 -8.00 3.87 1.70
N LEU A 133 -6.91 3.73 2.47
CA LEU A 133 -5.83 4.70 2.61
C LEU A 133 -5.21 5.15 1.27
N ARG A 134 -5.43 4.41 0.18
CA ARG A 134 -4.72 4.57 -1.08
C ARG A 134 -5.48 5.29 -2.20
N LEU A 135 -6.81 5.32 -2.16
CA LEU A 135 -7.62 5.70 -3.33
C LEU A 135 -8.28 7.07 -3.20
N GLY A 136 -7.99 7.81 -2.12
CA GLY A 136 -8.42 9.19 -1.93
C GLY A 136 -7.83 10.13 -3.00
N ASN A 137 -8.61 10.38 -4.05
CA ASN A 137 -8.42 11.38 -5.11
C ASN A 137 -7.50 11.02 -6.29
N GLY A 138 -7.13 9.76 -6.52
CA GLY A 138 -6.51 9.31 -7.79
C GLY A 138 -5.23 10.03 -8.25
N LYS A 139 -4.61 10.82 -7.37
CA LYS A 139 -3.55 11.79 -7.72
C LYS A 139 -2.27 11.60 -6.93
N TYR A 140 -2.30 10.98 -5.76
CA TYR A 140 -1.12 10.84 -4.93
C TYR A 140 -1.00 9.42 -4.43
N CYS A 141 0.05 8.74 -4.87
CA CYS A 141 0.38 7.41 -4.42
C CYS A 141 1.21 7.49 -3.14
N THR A 142 0.90 8.40 -2.21
CA THR A 142 1.67 8.57 -0.97
C THR A 142 1.10 7.63 0.08
N LEU A 143 1.80 6.53 0.39
CA LEU A 143 1.41 5.66 1.49
C LEU A 143 1.64 6.41 2.81
N ARG A 144 0.66 6.38 3.70
CA ARG A 144 0.80 6.81 5.09
C ARG A 144 0.37 5.65 5.99
N LEU A 145 1.20 4.60 6.12
CA LEU A 145 0.88 3.39 6.93
C LEU A 145 1.74 3.29 8.18
N PHE A 146 1.13 3.05 9.36
CA PHE A 146 1.47 2.03 10.39
C PHE A 146 0.29 1.78 11.32
N PHE A 147 -0.16 0.53 11.42
CA PHE A 147 -0.49 -0.05 12.71
C PHE A 147 0.77 -0.75 13.20
N ASN A 148 1.50 -0.12 14.12
CA ASN A 148 2.34 -0.89 15.01
C ASN A 148 1.34 -1.67 15.88
N GLN A 149 1.36 -3.00 15.80
CA GLN A 149 0.63 -3.83 16.74
C GLN A 149 0.83 -3.26 18.15
N VAL A 150 -0.29 -3.08 18.86
CA VAL A 150 -0.31 -2.92 20.31
C VAL A 150 0.36 -4.14 20.93
#